data_AF-A0A9P5NBM2-F1
#
_entry.id   AF-A0A9P5NBM2-F1
#
_cell.length_a   1.000
_cell.length_b   1.000
_cell.length_c   1.000
_cell.angle_alpha   90.00
_cell.angle_beta   90.00
_cell.angle_gamma   90.00
#
_symmetry.space_group_name_H-M   'P 1'
#
loop_
_entity.id
_entity.type
_entity.pdbx_description
1 polymer ?
#
loop_
_entity_poly.entity_id
_entity_poly.type
_entity_poly.pdbx_seq_one_letter_code
_entity_poly.pdbx_strand_id
1 'polypeptide(L)'
;MSNFPMSGQGGICENAVYLEVITVKVDPQVDTDPYSDSPVFRGTLQEPRLYTSNPGVALKFAMRDDLIDDLVEEAKMYTGPLAPLQGSTCPRNYGLYVGAIDDGLSIGCLVLEYWGQVLPMPFHCLPLELRVRILERLGEIHRQGLLHGDFAERNVLEKDGDIKLIDFDKAIPGHHCSCDMNFHAGEQAPDRESFGCDELWDVCKNVMQLWK
;
A
#
# COMPACT_ATOMS: atom_id res chain seq x y z
N MET A 1 13.66 63.50 -31.22
CA MET A 1 14.90 62.92 -30.64
C MET A 1 14.46 62.09 -29.43
N SER A 2 13.84 60.91 -29.58
CA SER A 2 14.41 59.59 -29.95
C SER A 2 15.56 59.16 -29.04
N ASN A 3 15.31 58.24 -28.10
CA ASN A 3 15.84 56.86 -28.12
C ASN A 3 15.48 56.08 -26.84
N PHE A 4 14.67 55.02 -27.00
CA PHE A 4 14.87 53.71 -26.35
C PHE A 4 16.06 53.00 -27.06
N PRO A 5 16.79 52.00 -26.50
CA PRO A 5 16.32 50.74 -25.88
C PRO A 5 17.13 50.36 -24.59
N MET A 6 16.87 49.31 -23.80
CA MET A 6 17.02 47.88 -24.07
C MET A 6 16.41 47.04 -22.93
N SER A 7 15.85 45.92 -23.35
CA SER A 7 15.35 44.74 -22.64
C SER A 7 16.42 43.86 -21.97
N GLY A 8 15.98 43.04 -21.01
CA GLY A 8 16.66 41.83 -20.52
C GLY A 8 17.41 42.07 -19.20
N GLN A 9 17.22 41.29 -18.13
CA GLN A 9 17.02 39.85 -18.09
C GLN A 9 16.06 39.47 -16.96
N GLY A 10 15.10 38.60 -17.28
CA GLY A 10 14.44 37.78 -16.28
C GLY A 10 15.47 36.85 -15.66
N GLY A 11 15.68 37.01 -14.36
CA GLY A 11 16.26 35.96 -13.52
C GLY A 11 15.16 34.95 -13.28
N ILE A 12 15.21 33.87 -14.05
CA ILE A 12 14.36 32.70 -13.93
C ILE A 12 14.52 32.22 -12.49
N CYS A 13 13.44 32.22 -11.72
CA CYS A 13 13.38 31.46 -10.49
C CYS A 13 13.57 30.00 -10.90
N GLU A 14 14.79 29.48 -10.80
CA GLU A 14 15.02 28.05 -10.73
C GLU A 14 14.28 27.57 -9.48
N ASN A 15 13.00 27.25 -9.65
CA ASN A 15 12.33 26.29 -8.80
C ASN A 15 13.06 24.97 -9.05
N ALA A 16 14.20 24.81 -8.39
CA ALA A 16 14.77 23.50 -8.14
C ALA A 16 13.69 22.74 -7.37
N VAL A 17 12.89 21.97 -8.10
CA VAL A 17 12.17 20.85 -7.51
C VAL A 17 13.29 19.95 -7.01
N TYR A 18 13.65 20.09 -5.73
CA TYR A 18 14.48 19.09 -5.08
C TYR A 18 13.67 17.81 -5.18
N LEU A 19 14.01 16.96 -6.15
CA LEU A 19 13.64 15.56 -6.09
C LEU A 19 14.16 15.09 -4.74
N GLU A 20 13.26 14.66 -3.86
CA GLU A 20 13.67 14.04 -2.61
C GLU A 20 14.46 12.80 -2.99
N VAL A 21 15.79 12.92 -2.95
CA VAL A 21 16.68 11.79 -3.11
C VAL A 21 16.64 11.05 -1.78
N ILE A 22 16.13 9.82 -1.80
CA ILE A 22 16.27 8.91 -0.67
C ILE A 22 17.41 7.94 -0.93
N THR A 23 18.16 7.63 0.12
CA THR A 23 19.14 6.54 0.07
C THR A 23 18.62 5.34 0.84
N VAL A 24 18.58 4.16 0.23
CA VAL A 24 18.20 2.91 0.90
C VAL A 24 19.36 1.93 0.84
N LYS A 25 19.76 1.40 2.00
CA LYS A 25 20.67 0.27 2.08
C LYS A 25 19.84 -1.01 1.96
N VAL A 26 19.93 -1.68 0.81
CA VAL A 26 19.21 -2.94 0.53
C VAL A 26 19.84 -4.09 1.30
N ASP A 27 19.02 -4.95 1.88
CA ASP A 27 19.47 -6.14 2.58
C ASP A 27 19.96 -7.17 1.54
N PRO A 28 21.03 -7.94 1.84
CA PRO A 28 21.63 -8.87 0.88
C PRO A 28 20.79 -10.14 0.66
N GLN A 29 19.78 -10.38 1.48
CA GLN A 29 18.86 -11.52 1.37
C GLN A 29 17.57 -11.05 0.70
N VAL A 30 17.10 -11.83 -0.27
CA VAL A 30 15.82 -11.60 -0.94
C VAL A 30 14.73 -12.43 -0.28
N ASP A 31 13.66 -11.75 0.13
CA ASP A 31 12.45 -12.37 0.69
C ASP A 31 11.52 -12.91 -0.41
N THR A 32 11.77 -12.54 -1.68
CA THR A 32 10.96 -12.92 -2.86
C THR A 32 11.83 -13.49 -3.98
N ASP A 33 11.21 -14.08 -5.01
CA ASP A 33 11.93 -14.52 -6.21
C ASP A 33 12.55 -13.30 -6.91
N PRO A 34 13.90 -13.17 -6.94
CA PRO A 34 14.56 -12.02 -7.55
C PRO A 34 14.40 -11.96 -9.07
N TYR A 35 13.93 -13.05 -9.70
CA TYR A 35 13.69 -13.13 -11.14
C TYR A 35 12.24 -12.81 -11.53
N SER A 36 11.41 -12.41 -10.57
CA SER A 36 10.08 -11.84 -10.86
C SER A 36 10.21 -10.52 -11.63
N ASP A 37 9.23 -10.21 -12.48
CA ASP A 37 9.11 -8.88 -13.09
C ASP A 37 8.64 -7.82 -12.06
N SER A 38 8.25 -8.25 -10.85
CA SER A 38 7.92 -7.40 -9.70
C SER A 38 8.49 -7.92 -8.38
N PRO A 39 9.83 -7.88 -8.20
CA PRO A 39 10.46 -8.36 -6.98
C PRO A 39 10.29 -7.37 -5.83
N VAL A 40 10.25 -7.90 -4.60
CA VAL A 40 10.22 -7.11 -3.37
C VAL A 40 11.50 -7.35 -2.59
N PHE A 41 12.23 -6.28 -2.31
CA PHE A 41 13.43 -6.32 -1.46
C PHE A 41 13.18 -5.62 -0.14
N ARG A 42 13.91 -6.04 0.89
CA ARG A 42 13.98 -5.32 2.16
C ARG A 42 15.17 -4.38 2.15
N GLY A 43 15.05 -3.26 2.84
CA GLY A 43 16.17 -2.37 3.10
C GLY A 43 15.98 -1.50 4.32
N THR A 44 16.96 -0.63 4.54
CA THR A 44 16.96 0.36 5.63
C THR A 44 17.21 1.74 5.05
N LEU A 45 16.26 2.65 5.28
CA LEU A 45 16.31 4.02 4.77
C LEU A 45 17.41 4.81 5.51
N GLN A 46 18.28 5.49 4.76
CA GLN A 46 19.47 6.20 5.25
C GLN A 46 19.22 7.70 5.28
N GLU A 47 18.15 8.13 5.97
CA GLU A 47 17.80 9.57 6.09
C GLU A 47 17.94 10.06 7.54
N PRO A 48 19.18 10.23 8.04
CA PRO A 48 19.43 10.63 9.42
C PRO A 48 18.93 12.05 9.75
N ARG A 49 18.55 12.83 8.73
CA ARG A 49 18.00 14.18 8.89
C ARG A 49 16.48 14.19 9.10
N LEU A 50 15.78 13.14 8.67
CA LEU A 50 14.31 13.08 8.66
C LEU A 50 13.75 12.16 9.74
N TYR A 51 14.52 11.15 10.18
CA TYR A 51 14.05 10.15 11.14
C TYR A 51 15.04 9.96 12.30
N THR A 52 14.53 9.85 13.53
CA THR A 52 15.32 9.55 14.74
C THR A 52 15.83 8.11 14.77
N SER A 53 15.25 7.25 13.93
CA SER A 53 15.65 5.87 13.68
C SER A 53 15.57 5.62 12.18
N ASN A 54 16.55 4.95 11.58
CA ASN A 54 16.49 4.54 10.17
C ASN A 54 15.37 3.49 9.98
N PRO A 55 14.24 3.84 9.34
CA PRO A 55 13.13 2.90 9.22
C PRO A 55 13.48 1.75 8.26
N GLY A 56 12.96 0.56 8.57
CA GLY A 56 12.96 -0.56 7.63
C GLY A 56 11.96 -0.30 6.51
N VAL A 57 12.34 -0.62 5.27
CA VAL A 57 11.51 -0.41 4.09
C VAL A 57 11.42 -1.64 3.20
N ALA A 58 10.27 -1.79 2.56
CA ALA A 58 10.02 -2.71 1.46
C ALA A 58 10.13 -1.94 0.14
N LEU A 59 10.87 -2.50 -0.80
CA LEU A 59 11.12 -1.96 -2.13
C LEU A 59 10.42 -2.86 -3.15
N LYS A 60 9.22 -2.49 -3.57
CA LYS A 60 8.47 -3.20 -4.61
C LYS A 60 8.90 -2.63 -5.96
N PHE A 61 9.57 -3.44 -6.77
CA PHE A 61 10.00 -3.03 -8.10
C PHE A 61 9.00 -3.44 -9.18
N ALA A 62 9.08 -2.76 -10.31
CA ALA A 62 8.44 -3.15 -11.56
C ALA A 62 9.44 -2.93 -12.71
N MET A 63 9.73 -3.99 -13.47
CA MET A 63 10.73 -3.95 -14.56
C MET A 63 10.12 -3.90 -15.97
N ARG A 64 8.79 -3.79 -16.05
CA ARG A 64 8.04 -3.68 -17.31
C ARG A 64 7.07 -2.51 -17.23
N ASP A 65 6.83 -1.85 -18.36
CA ASP A 65 5.97 -0.66 -18.43
C ASP A 65 4.55 -0.91 -17.89
N ASP A 66 3.95 -2.06 -18.20
CA ASP A 66 2.61 -2.41 -17.70
C ASP A 66 2.56 -2.59 -16.18
N LEU A 67 3.64 -3.12 -15.59
CA LEU A 67 3.77 -3.27 -14.14
C LEU A 67 4.11 -1.93 -13.46
N ILE A 68 4.81 -1.03 -14.16
CA ILE A 68 5.05 0.33 -13.69
C ILE A 68 3.72 1.09 -13.62
N ASP A 69 2.85 0.93 -14.61
CA ASP A 69 1.52 1.54 -14.59
C ASP A 69 0.67 1.01 -13.41
N ASP A 70 0.66 -0.30 -13.16
CA ASP A 70 0.00 -0.89 -11.97
C ASP A 70 0.54 -0.30 -10.66
N LEU A 71 1.86 -0.12 -10.58
CA LEU A 71 2.55 0.40 -9.39
C LEU A 71 2.33 1.92 -9.22
N VAL A 72 2.12 2.66 -10.32
CA VAL A 72 1.65 4.05 -10.31
C VAL A 72 0.23 4.15 -9.75
N GLU A 73 -0.68 3.27 -10.17
CA GLU A 73 -2.05 3.25 -9.64
C GLU A 73 -2.07 2.90 -8.14
N GLU A 74 -1.27 1.93 -7.71
CA GLU A 74 -1.12 1.63 -6.28
C GLU A 74 -0.57 2.84 -5.49
N ALA A 75 0.47 3.53 -6.00
CA ALA A 75 1.02 4.71 -5.35
C ALA A 75 0.01 5.85 -5.21
N LYS A 76 -0.92 6.01 -6.16
CA LYS A 76 -2.04 6.96 -6.06
C LYS A 76 -2.99 6.61 -4.93
N MET A 77 -3.23 5.32 -4.65
CA MET A 77 -4.04 4.90 -3.51
C MET A 77 -3.40 5.35 -2.20
N TYR A 78 -2.08 5.12 -2.04
CA TYR A 78 -1.34 5.55 -0.86
C TYR A 78 -1.32 7.07 -0.67
N THR A 79 -1.09 7.84 -1.74
CA THR A 79 -1.02 9.31 -1.68
C THR A 79 -2.38 9.99 -1.61
N GLY A 80 -3.46 9.29 -1.97
CA GLY A 80 -4.83 9.77 -1.92
C GLY A 80 -5.64 9.11 -0.78
N PRO A 81 -6.57 8.21 -1.12
CA PRO A 81 -7.60 7.74 -0.18
C PRO A 81 -7.06 6.92 1.01
N LEU A 82 -5.87 6.30 0.90
CA LEU A 82 -5.25 5.58 2.02
C LEU A 82 -4.40 6.47 2.94
N ALA A 83 -4.17 7.74 2.60
CA ALA A 83 -3.33 8.63 3.39
C ALA A 83 -3.70 8.67 4.90
N PRO A 84 -5.00 8.67 5.31
CA PRO A 84 -5.38 8.66 6.73
C PRO A 84 -5.08 7.33 7.45
N LEU A 85 -4.84 6.26 6.70
CA LEU A 85 -4.69 4.89 7.20
C LEU A 85 -3.24 4.41 7.28
N GLN A 86 -2.30 5.22 6.78
CA GLN A 86 -0.90 4.86 6.74
C GLN A 86 -0.27 4.78 8.14
N GLY A 87 0.47 3.69 8.37
CA GLY A 87 1.10 3.36 9.64
C GLY A 87 0.20 2.61 10.62
N SER A 88 -1.10 2.50 10.34
CA SER A 88 -2.07 1.74 11.15
C SER A 88 -2.67 0.57 10.36
N THR A 89 -3.49 0.85 9.36
CA THR A 89 -4.18 -0.18 8.55
C THR A 89 -3.36 -0.60 7.33
N CYS A 90 -2.56 0.30 6.78
CA CYS A 90 -1.62 -0.02 5.70
C CYS A 90 -0.22 0.54 6.01
N PRO A 91 0.84 0.04 5.35
CA PRO A 91 2.19 0.59 5.52
C PRO A 91 2.28 2.08 5.19
N ARG A 92 3.25 2.77 5.79
CA ARG A 92 3.61 4.14 5.34
C ARG A 92 4.21 4.10 3.94
N ASN A 93 3.87 5.09 3.11
CA ASN A 93 4.44 5.30 1.79
C ASN A 93 5.57 6.35 1.86
N TYR A 94 6.73 6.00 1.32
CA TYR A 94 7.90 6.88 1.20
C TYR A 94 8.13 7.37 -0.24
N GLY A 95 7.25 7.01 -1.16
CA GLY A 95 7.22 7.52 -2.52
C GLY A 95 7.37 6.45 -3.59
N LEU A 96 7.05 6.89 -4.82
CA LEU A 96 7.27 6.15 -6.05
C LEU A 96 8.43 6.79 -6.80
N TYR A 97 9.42 5.99 -7.17
CA TYR A 97 10.60 6.39 -7.92
C TYR A 97 10.62 5.65 -9.25
N VAL A 98 10.75 6.40 -10.34
CA VAL A 98 10.89 5.84 -11.69
C VAL A 98 12.24 6.27 -12.24
N GLY A 99 13.03 5.30 -12.67
CA GLY A 99 14.33 5.51 -13.30
C GLY A 99 14.44 4.74 -14.60
N ALA A 100 15.59 4.87 -15.25
CA ALA A 100 15.95 4.05 -16.41
C ALA A 100 17.23 3.28 -16.10
N ILE A 101 17.31 2.04 -16.55
CA ILE A 101 18.55 1.25 -16.58
C ILE A 101 19.22 1.39 -17.94
N ASP A 102 20.46 0.90 -18.05
CA ASP A 102 21.18 0.81 -19.32
C ASP A 102 20.30 0.08 -20.36
N ASP A 103 20.37 0.50 -21.63
CA ASP A 103 19.48 0.13 -22.74
C ASP A 103 18.10 0.81 -22.76
N GLY A 104 17.81 1.73 -21.84
CA GLY A 104 16.63 2.61 -21.88
C GLY A 104 15.35 1.97 -21.36
N LEU A 105 15.45 0.83 -20.67
CA LEU A 105 14.33 0.19 -19.99
C LEU A 105 13.97 0.97 -18.72
N SER A 106 12.67 1.23 -18.53
CA SER A 106 12.16 1.88 -17.33
C SER A 106 12.11 0.90 -16.16
N ILE A 107 12.41 1.40 -14.96
CA ILE A 107 12.22 0.67 -13.71
C ILE A 107 11.44 1.54 -12.72
N GLY A 108 10.36 0.99 -12.18
CA GLY A 108 9.59 1.59 -11.09
C GLY A 108 9.97 0.99 -9.75
N CYS A 109 9.95 1.79 -8.69
CA CYS A 109 10.13 1.33 -7.31
C CYS A 109 9.19 2.08 -6.37
N LEU A 110 8.25 1.35 -5.77
CA LEU A 110 7.40 1.84 -4.69
C LEU A 110 8.07 1.49 -3.36
N VAL A 111 8.30 2.51 -2.53
CA VAL A 111 8.99 2.37 -1.24
C VAL A 111 7.98 2.48 -0.12
N LEU A 112 7.78 1.38 0.60
CA LEU A 112 6.82 1.29 1.71
C LEU A 112 7.53 0.94 3.02
N GLU A 113 6.85 1.16 4.14
CA GLU A 113 7.27 0.64 5.45
C GLU A 113 7.37 -0.88 5.42
N TYR A 114 8.51 -1.42 5.84
CA TYR A 114 8.66 -2.86 6.05
C TYR A 114 7.93 -3.26 7.32
N TRP A 115 6.99 -4.20 7.20
CA TRP A 115 6.15 -4.62 8.31
C TRP A 115 5.82 -6.10 8.27
N GLY A 116 5.92 -6.77 9.41
CA GLY A 116 5.40 -8.13 9.60
C GLY A 116 5.85 -9.18 8.58
N GLN A 117 5.03 -10.21 8.45
CA GLN A 117 5.13 -11.27 7.44
C GLN A 117 3.75 -11.55 6.86
N VAL A 118 3.69 -12.07 5.64
CA VAL A 118 2.42 -12.54 5.05
C VAL A 118 1.85 -13.71 5.85
N LEU A 119 0.53 -13.90 5.79
CA LEU A 119 -0.11 -15.00 6.49
C LEU A 119 0.36 -16.36 5.95
N PRO A 120 0.76 -17.31 6.82
CA PRO A 120 1.34 -18.58 6.39
C PRO A 120 0.30 -19.64 6.01
N MET A 121 -0.99 -19.33 6.16
CA MET A 121 -2.09 -20.28 6.01
C MET A 121 -3.39 -19.57 5.61
N PRO A 122 -4.38 -20.31 5.05
CA PRO A 122 -5.66 -19.75 4.66
C PRO A 122 -6.41 -19.07 5.80
N PHE A 123 -7.20 -18.04 5.49
CA PHE A 123 -7.91 -17.23 6.48
C PHE A 123 -8.73 -18.04 7.49
N HIS A 124 -9.52 -19.02 7.01
CA HIS A 124 -10.38 -19.83 7.88
C HIS A 124 -9.62 -20.75 8.85
N CYS A 125 -8.32 -20.99 8.62
CA CYS A 125 -7.46 -21.75 9.52
C CYS A 125 -6.88 -20.89 10.65
N LEU A 126 -6.98 -19.56 10.56
CA LEU A 126 -6.44 -18.66 11.57
C LEU A 126 -7.26 -18.68 12.86
N PRO A 127 -6.63 -18.35 14.00
CA PRO A 127 -7.35 -18.07 15.24
C PRO A 127 -8.48 -17.05 15.01
N LEU A 128 -9.62 -17.30 15.63
CA LEU A 128 -10.83 -16.49 15.40
C LEU A 128 -10.61 -14.99 15.71
N GLU A 129 -9.85 -14.70 16.77
CA GLU A 129 -9.49 -13.33 17.15
C GLU A 129 -8.67 -12.62 16.07
N LEU A 130 -7.75 -13.34 15.41
CA LEU A 130 -6.93 -12.78 14.34
C LEU A 130 -7.76 -12.48 13.09
N ARG A 131 -8.71 -13.37 12.75
CA ARG A 131 -9.67 -13.13 11.66
C ARG A 131 -10.48 -11.86 11.89
N VAL A 132 -10.97 -11.64 13.11
CA VAL A 132 -11.70 -10.42 13.47
C VAL A 132 -10.80 -9.19 13.28
N ARG A 133 -9.55 -9.21 13.73
CA ARG A 133 -8.61 -8.08 13.53
C ARG A 133 -8.36 -7.78 12.05
N ILE A 134 -8.24 -8.81 11.21
CA ILE A 134 -8.09 -8.62 9.77
C ILE A 134 -9.35 -7.96 9.19
N LEU A 135 -10.53 -8.41 9.58
CA LEU A 135 -11.80 -7.80 9.17
C LEU A 135 -11.95 -6.37 9.67
N GLU A 136 -11.48 -6.04 10.87
CA GLU A 136 -11.45 -4.67 11.38
C GLU A 136 -10.59 -3.76 10.48
N ARG A 137 -9.39 -4.24 10.07
CA ARG A 137 -8.53 -3.51 9.12
C ARG A 137 -9.19 -3.36 7.75
N LEU A 138 -9.81 -4.41 7.22
CA LEU A 138 -10.56 -4.32 5.96
C LEU A 138 -11.74 -3.35 6.10
N GLY A 139 -12.43 -3.36 7.24
CA GLY A 139 -13.49 -2.42 7.56
C GLY A 139 -13.03 -0.96 7.51
N GLU A 140 -11.82 -0.63 7.98
CA GLU A 140 -11.26 0.73 7.85
C GLU A 140 -11.08 1.14 6.38
N ILE A 141 -10.65 0.22 5.50
CA ILE A 141 -10.55 0.47 4.05
C ILE A 141 -11.93 0.81 3.49
N HIS A 142 -12.95 0.04 3.85
CA HIS A 142 -14.33 0.28 3.41
C HIS A 142 -14.90 1.60 3.95
N ARG A 143 -14.56 2.01 5.18
CA ARG A 143 -14.96 3.32 5.73
C ARG A 143 -14.34 4.51 5.00
N GLN A 144 -13.18 4.32 4.36
CA GLN A 144 -12.59 5.31 3.44
C GLN A 144 -13.22 5.28 2.04
N GLY A 145 -14.25 4.46 1.83
CA GLY A 145 -14.95 4.34 0.56
C GLY A 145 -14.15 3.58 -0.51
N LEU A 146 -13.34 2.62 -0.08
CA LEU A 146 -12.55 1.75 -0.95
C LEU A 146 -13.00 0.28 -0.83
N LEU A 147 -12.97 -0.45 -1.93
CA LEU A 147 -12.84 -1.90 -1.93
C LEU A 147 -11.36 -2.24 -2.16
N HIS A 148 -10.83 -3.27 -1.50
CA HIS A 148 -9.44 -3.68 -1.71
C HIS A 148 -9.21 -4.27 -3.11
N GLY A 149 -10.18 -5.02 -3.64
CA GLY A 149 -10.15 -5.59 -4.99
C GLY A 149 -9.30 -6.86 -5.19
N ASP A 150 -8.33 -7.12 -4.32
CA ASP A 150 -7.55 -8.37 -4.28
C ASP A 150 -7.26 -8.82 -2.84
N PHE A 151 -8.33 -8.99 -2.06
CA PHE A 151 -8.21 -9.41 -0.67
C PHE A 151 -7.86 -10.89 -0.55
N ALA A 152 -6.60 -11.17 -0.19
CA ALA A 152 -6.05 -12.52 -0.07
C ALA A 152 -4.97 -12.60 1.03
N GLU A 153 -4.63 -13.80 1.49
CA GLU A 153 -3.67 -14.01 2.59
C GLU A 153 -2.29 -13.41 2.32
N ARG A 154 -1.86 -13.42 1.05
CA ARG A 154 -0.61 -12.79 0.58
C ARG A 154 -0.58 -11.27 0.74
N ASN A 155 -1.75 -10.64 0.86
CA ASN A 155 -1.95 -9.20 0.94
C ASN A 155 -2.25 -8.73 2.38
N VAL A 156 -2.02 -9.60 3.36
CA VAL A 156 -2.18 -9.31 4.79
C VAL A 156 -0.87 -9.57 5.51
N LEU A 157 -0.33 -8.53 6.13
CA LEU A 157 0.86 -8.58 6.96
C LEU A 157 0.48 -8.67 8.43
N GLU A 158 1.08 -9.63 9.13
CA GLU A 158 0.91 -9.84 10.57
C GLU A 158 2.23 -9.61 11.32
N LYS A 159 2.15 -8.92 12.46
CA LYS A 159 3.26 -8.75 13.38
C LYS A 159 2.76 -8.60 14.81
N ASP A 160 3.09 -9.56 15.67
CA ASP A 160 2.77 -9.52 17.11
C ASP A 160 1.26 -9.29 17.38
N GLY A 161 0.41 -9.82 16.51
CA GLY A 161 -1.05 -9.68 16.51
C GLY A 161 -1.58 -8.41 15.84
N ASP A 162 -0.73 -7.49 15.38
CA ASP A 162 -1.15 -6.32 14.60
C ASP A 162 -1.17 -6.62 13.10
N ILE A 163 -2.13 -6.01 12.39
CA ILE A 163 -2.43 -6.30 11.00
C ILE A 163 -2.28 -5.06 10.15
N LYS A 164 -1.62 -5.22 8.99
CA LYS A 164 -1.63 -4.25 7.89
C LYS A 164 -2.01 -4.91 6.57
N LEU A 165 -2.75 -4.20 5.74
CA LEU A 165 -3.13 -4.61 4.39
C LEU A 165 -2.20 -3.94 3.37
N ILE A 166 -1.89 -4.64 2.28
CA ILE A 166 -0.99 -4.21 1.21
C ILE A 166 -1.54 -4.60 -0.16
N ASP A 167 -0.87 -4.17 -1.24
CA ASP A 167 -1.18 -4.53 -2.62
C ASP A 167 -2.53 -3.95 -3.07
N PHE A 168 -2.57 -2.61 -3.14
CA PHE A 168 -3.77 -1.84 -3.49
C PHE A 168 -3.87 -1.48 -4.98
N ASP A 169 -3.13 -2.19 -5.84
CA ASP A 169 -3.13 -1.97 -7.29
C ASP A 169 -4.52 -2.27 -7.92
N LYS A 170 -5.31 -3.15 -7.32
CA LYS A 170 -6.70 -3.46 -7.71
C LYS A 170 -7.76 -2.74 -6.88
N ALA A 171 -7.38 -1.78 -6.03
CA ALA A 171 -8.34 -1.08 -5.19
C ALA A 171 -9.34 -0.25 -6.01
N ILE A 172 -10.62 -0.29 -5.60
CA ILE A 172 -11.71 0.39 -6.30
C ILE A 172 -12.27 1.50 -5.40
N PRO A 173 -12.13 2.78 -5.77
CA PRO A 173 -12.70 3.89 -5.01
C PRO A 173 -14.20 4.09 -5.29
N GLY A 174 -14.86 4.85 -4.41
CA GLY A 174 -16.28 5.21 -4.55
C GLY A 174 -17.24 4.20 -3.92
N HIS A 175 -16.73 3.29 -3.09
CA HIS A 175 -17.56 2.39 -2.30
C HIS A 175 -18.31 3.18 -1.22
N HIS A 176 -19.59 2.84 -1.02
CA HIS A 176 -20.40 3.38 0.07
C HIS A 176 -20.74 2.22 1.01
N CYS A 177 -19.95 2.08 2.08
CA CYS A 177 -20.17 1.02 3.06
C CYS A 177 -21.17 1.45 4.13
N SER A 178 -22.22 0.66 4.34
CA SER A 178 -23.18 0.85 5.43
C SER A 178 -23.04 -0.21 6.54
N CYS A 179 -22.00 -1.04 6.46
CA CYS A 179 -21.69 -2.04 7.50
C CYS A 179 -21.27 -1.32 8.79
N ASP A 180 -21.80 -1.79 9.92
CA ASP A 180 -21.47 -1.28 11.25
C ASP A 180 -20.07 -1.72 11.72
N MET A 181 -19.41 -2.62 10.98
CA MET A 181 -18.11 -3.22 11.26
C MET A 181 -18.07 -3.99 12.59
N ASN A 182 -19.21 -4.54 12.99
CA ASN A 182 -19.34 -5.30 14.22
C ASN A 182 -19.27 -6.81 13.93
N PHE A 183 -18.04 -7.31 13.78
CA PHE A 183 -17.77 -8.68 13.35
C PHE A 183 -17.92 -9.67 14.52
N HIS A 184 -19.16 -10.08 14.82
CA HIS A 184 -19.47 -11.06 15.87
C HIS A 184 -19.07 -12.49 15.48
N ALA A 185 -17.98 -12.97 16.07
CA ALA A 185 -17.40 -14.26 15.72
C ALA A 185 -18.07 -15.44 16.43
N GLY A 186 -18.29 -16.55 15.70
CA GLY A 186 -18.83 -17.80 16.26
C GLY A 186 -20.35 -17.81 16.49
N GLU A 187 -21.04 -16.74 16.11
CA GLU A 187 -22.50 -16.60 16.13
C GLU A 187 -23.13 -17.06 14.81
N GLN A 188 -24.47 -17.00 14.73
CA GLN A 188 -25.18 -17.22 13.47
C GLN A 188 -24.93 -16.04 12.52
N ALA A 189 -24.75 -16.34 11.24
CA ALA A 189 -24.55 -15.29 10.23
C ALA A 189 -25.74 -14.33 10.21
N PRO A 190 -25.51 -13.00 10.20
CA PRO A 190 -26.57 -12.02 10.03
C PRO A 190 -27.17 -12.14 8.63
N ASP A 191 -28.39 -11.62 8.46
CA ASP A 191 -29.01 -11.56 7.15
C ASP A 191 -28.21 -10.63 6.23
N ARG A 192 -27.98 -11.09 5.00
CA ARG A 192 -27.12 -10.41 4.03
C ARG A 192 -27.63 -9.01 3.67
N GLU A 193 -28.95 -8.84 3.52
CA GLU A 193 -29.55 -7.56 3.17
C GLU A 193 -29.40 -6.54 4.31
N SER A 194 -29.45 -7.02 5.55
CA SER A 194 -29.29 -6.17 6.75
C SER A 194 -27.83 -5.82 7.09
N PHE A 195 -26.84 -6.51 6.52
CA PHE A 195 -25.43 -6.37 6.92
C PHE A 195 -24.76 -5.08 6.44
N GLY A 196 -25.31 -4.44 5.40
CA GLY A 196 -24.86 -3.13 4.92
C GLY A 196 -23.62 -3.14 4.02
N CYS A 197 -23.05 -4.31 3.69
CA CYS A 197 -22.04 -4.46 2.63
C CYS A 197 -21.96 -5.92 2.14
N ASP A 198 -22.29 -6.15 0.87
CA ASP A 198 -22.29 -7.49 0.27
C ASP A 198 -20.91 -8.14 0.24
N GLU A 199 -19.85 -7.37 -0.06
CA GLU A 199 -18.48 -7.91 -0.12
C GLU A 199 -18.02 -8.34 1.27
N LEU A 200 -18.15 -7.47 2.29
CA LEU A 200 -17.76 -7.83 3.65
C LEU A 200 -18.58 -9.00 4.18
N TRP A 201 -19.87 -9.09 3.86
CA TRP A 201 -20.69 -10.24 4.24
C TRP A 201 -20.14 -11.54 3.64
N ASP A 202 -19.80 -11.51 2.34
CA ASP A 202 -19.24 -12.65 1.63
C ASP A 202 -17.87 -13.05 2.20
N VAL A 203 -16.99 -12.08 2.45
CA VAL A 203 -15.69 -12.30 3.09
C VAL A 203 -15.89 -12.92 4.47
N CYS A 204 -16.77 -12.37 5.32
CA CYS A 204 -17.04 -12.92 6.64
C CYS A 204 -17.57 -14.36 6.60
N LYS A 205 -18.51 -14.67 5.69
CA LYS A 205 -19.15 -15.99 5.63
C LYS A 205 -18.28 -17.04 4.94
N ASN A 206 -17.76 -16.72 3.76
CA ASN A 206 -17.20 -17.70 2.83
C ASN A 206 -15.67 -17.76 2.88
N VAL A 207 -15.00 -16.62 3.08
CA VAL A 207 -13.53 -16.55 3.12
C VAL A 207 -13.01 -16.79 4.55
N MET A 208 -13.54 -16.01 5.50
CA MET A 208 -13.12 -16.05 6.91
C MET A 208 -13.78 -17.17 7.69
N GLN A 209 -14.95 -17.68 7.25
CA GLN A 209 -15.78 -18.62 8.01
C GLN A 209 -15.98 -18.15 9.46
N LEU A 210 -16.33 -16.87 9.61
CA LEU A 210 -16.44 -16.20 10.90
C LEU A 210 -17.63 -16.73 11.72
N TRP A 211 -18.69 -17.13 11.02
CA TRP A 211 -19.96 -17.56 11.59
C TRP A 211 -20.18 -19.06 11.44
N LYS A 212 -21.02 -19.60 12.32
CA LYS A 212 -21.44 -21.01 12.27
C LYS A 212 -22.47 -21.27 11.15
#